data_AF-A0A0D0EAQ3-F1
#
_entry.id   AF-A0A0D0EAQ3-F1
#
_cell.length_a   1.000
_cell.length_b   1.000
_cell.length_c   1.000
_cell.angle_alpha   90.00
_cell.angle_beta   90.00
_cell.angle_gamma   90.00
#
_symmetry.space_group_name_H-M   'P 1'
#
loop_
_entity.id
_entity.type
_entity.pdbx_description
1 polymer ?
#
loop_
_entity_poly.entity_id
_entity_poly.type
_entity_poly.pdbx_seq_one_letter_code
_entity_poly.pdbx_strand_id
1 'polypeptide(L)'
;MDPAAEIETPDYSTAEFNQERQELRVAGFTEEQAIAVLQRLYHVQEQKERDIRARERQEALLAEAEAGEWAAQLQCQREDEDVQALQEESKKHKSKFAPIPDTLVPMEPVIMAAQAVLRKLKNHQFVEM
;
A
#
# COMPACT_ATOMS: atom_id res chain seq x y z
N MET A 1 11.28 -3.61 17.99
CA MET A 1 12.05 -4.36 18.99
C MET A 1 11.06 -4.81 20.04
N ASP A 2 10.26 -5.84 19.73
CA ASP A 2 9.39 -6.44 20.74
C ASP A 2 10.28 -7.25 21.67
N PRO A 3 10.27 -6.98 22.98
CA PRO A 3 10.90 -7.89 23.91
C PRO A 3 10.16 -9.21 23.73
N ALA A 4 10.88 -10.26 23.35
CA ALA A 4 10.39 -11.62 23.48
C ALA A 4 9.87 -11.73 24.91
N ALA A 5 8.55 -11.73 25.09
CA ALA A 5 7.94 -12.04 26.36
C ALA A 5 8.52 -13.40 26.71
N GLU A 6 9.44 -13.44 27.68
CA GLU A 6 9.90 -14.67 28.27
C GLU A 6 8.64 -15.31 28.81
N ILE A 7 8.10 -16.27 28.05
CA ILE A 7 6.93 -17.03 28.47
C ILE A 7 7.46 -17.91 29.59
N GLU A 8 7.39 -17.40 30.82
CA GLU A 8 7.78 -18.13 32.02
C GLU A 8 7.06 -19.47 31.99
N THR A 9 7.83 -20.55 31.99
CA THR A 9 7.29 -21.90 32.02
C THR A 9 6.45 -22.02 33.29
N PRO A 10 5.15 -22.36 33.20
CA PRO A 10 4.30 -22.44 34.38
C PRO A 10 4.86 -23.45 35.38
N ASP A 11 4.93 -23.06 36.66
CA ASP A 11 5.31 -24.00 37.71
C ASP A 11 4.13 -24.91 38.05
N TYR A 12 4.12 -26.08 37.42
CA TYR A 12 3.13 -27.13 37.64
C TYR A 12 3.22 -27.81 39.00
N SER A 13 4.02 -27.30 39.94
CA SER A 13 4.06 -27.72 41.35
C SER A 13 3.14 -26.89 42.23
N THR A 14 2.66 -25.74 41.73
CA THR A 14 1.81 -24.81 42.48
C THR A 14 0.40 -25.36 42.74
N ALA A 15 -0.33 -24.75 43.68
CA ALA A 15 -1.67 -25.21 44.06
C ALA A 15 -2.71 -25.05 42.94
N GLU A 16 -2.44 -24.19 41.95
CA GLU A 16 -3.34 -23.90 40.83
C GLU A 16 -3.56 -25.13 39.94
N PHE A 17 -2.53 -25.96 39.79
CA PHE A 17 -2.58 -27.18 38.96
C PHE A 17 -2.92 -28.45 39.76
N ASN A 18 -3.43 -28.31 40.99
CA ASN A 18 -3.76 -29.45 41.86
C ASN A 18 -4.81 -30.36 41.22
N GLN A 19 -5.78 -29.79 40.50
CA GLN A 19 -6.85 -30.58 39.89
C GLN A 19 -6.29 -31.49 38.80
N GLU A 20 -5.50 -30.93 37.88
CA GLU A 20 -4.88 -31.62 36.76
C GLU A 20 -3.89 -32.69 37.25
N ARG A 21 -3.11 -32.37 38.30
CA ARG A 21 -2.26 -33.37 38.98
C ARG A 21 -3.10 -34.49 39.60
N GLN A 22 -4.21 -34.15 40.26
CA GLN A 22 -5.07 -35.15 40.90
C GLN A 22 -5.73 -36.09 39.88
N GLU A 23 -6.13 -35.58 38.71
CA GLU A 23 -6.65 -36.39 37.60
C GLU A 23 -5.60 -37.40 37.10
N LEU A 24 -4.35 -36.96 36.95
CA LEU A 24 -3.24 -37.84 36.58
C LEU A 24 -2.93 -38.86 37.68
N ARG A 25 -3.06 -38.48 38.96
CA ARG A 25 -2.91 -39.42 40.08
C ARG A 25 -4.01 -40.48 40.12
N VAL A 26 -5.26 -40.12 39.81
CA VAL A 26 -6.36 -41.07 39.67
C VAL A 26 -6.09 -42.05 38.51
N ALA A 27 -5.40 -41.59 37.46
CA ALA A 27 -4.94 -42.44 36.37
C ALA A 27 -3.70 -43.32 36.71
N GLY A 28 -3.18 -43.24 37.94
CA GLY A 28 -2.11 -44.08 38.44
C GLY A 28 -0.70 -43.47 38.38
N PHE A 29 -0.56 -42.19 38.02
CA PHE A 29 0.72 -41.49 38.03
C PHE A 29 1.12 -41.02 39.43
N THR A 30 2.42 -40.97 39.71
CA THR A 30 2.93 -40.30 40.92
C THR A 30 2.87 -38.77 40.78
N GLU A 31 2.97 -38.03 41.88
CA GLU A 31 2.96 -36.55 41.87
C GLU A 31 4.04 -35.99 40.92
N GLU A 32 5.27 -36.51 41.03
CA GLU A 32 6.41 -36.12 40.20
C GLU A 32 6.18 -36.43 38.71
N GLN A 33 5.57 -37.58 38.41
CA GLN A 33 5.23 -37.95 37.04
C GLN A 33 4.11 -37.05 36.49
N ALA A 34 3.13 -36.70 37.30
CA ALA A 34 2.06 -35.79 36.90
C ALA A 34 2.61 -34.41 36.53
N ILE A 35 3.50 -33.85 37.35
CA ILE A 35 4.19 -32.58 37.09
C ILE A 35 4.99 -32.66 35.77
N ALA A 36 5.79 -33.71 35.60
CA ALA A 36 6.61 -33.90 34.40
C ALA A 36 5.76 -34.04 33.12
N VAL A 37 4.60 -34.70 33.20
CA VAL A 37 3.66 -34.81 32.07
C VAL A 37 3.11 -33.44 31.70
N LEU A 38 2.66 -32.65 32.67
CA LEU A 38 2.12 -31.31 32.42
C LEU A 38 3.18 -30.37 31.81
N GLN A 39 4.41 -30.38 32.32
CA GLN A 39 5.54 -29.65 31.74
C GLN A 39 5.81 -30.06 30.29
N ARG A 40 5.79 -31.35 29.99
CA ARG A 40 6.01 -31.85 28.64
C ARG A 40 4.90 -31.42 27.69
N LEU A 41 3.64 -31.50 28.12
CA LEU A 41 2.50 -31.08 27.32
C LEU A 41 2.59 -29.58 26.98
N TYR A 42 2.96 -28.76 27.97
CA TYR A 42 3.21 -27.35 27.76
C TYR A 42 4.26 -27.10 26.67
N HIS A 43 5.44 -27.73 26.75
CA HIS A 43 6.47 -27.54 25.74
C HIS A 43 6.05 -28.00 24.34
N VAL A 44 5.30 -29.11 24.25
CA VAL A 44 4.76 -29.57 22.96
C VAL A 44 3.78 -28.55 22.38
N GLN A 45 2.92 -27.96 23.21
CA GLN A 45 1.96 -26.96 22.78
C GLN A 45 2.64 -25.65 22.39
N GLU A 46 3.57 -25.17 23.22
CA GLU A 46 4.36 -23.98 22.94
C GLU A 46 5.13 -24.11 21.61
N GLN A 47 5.75 -25.28 21.37
CA GLN A 47 6.45 -25.53 20.12
C GLN A 47 5.51 -25.50 18.91
N LYS A 48 4.32 -26.11 19.01
CA LYS A 48 3.31 -26.05 17.95
C LYS A 48 2.86 -24.63 17.67
N GLU A 49 2.62 -23.82 18.70
CA GLU A 49 2.25 -22.42 18.52
C GLU A 49 3.38 -21.58 17.91
N ARG A 50 4.64 -21.88 18.25
CA ARG A 50 5.80 -21.25 17.61
C ARG A 50 5.88 -21.60 16.13
N ASP A 51 5.66 -22.87 15.79
CA ASP A 51 5.69 -23.35 14.40
C ASP A 51 4.55 -22.73 13.57
N ILE A 52 3.35 -22.60 14.14
CA ILE A 52 2.21 -21.92 13.49
C ILE A 52 2.57 -20.44 13.25
N ARG A 53 3.03 -19.73 14.29
CA ARG A 53 3.45 -18.32 14.17
C ARG A 53 4.61 -18.13 13.18
N ALA A 54 5.49 -19.11 13.03
CA ALA A 54 6.56 -19.07 12.05
C ALA A 54 6.02 -19.22 10.62
N ARG A 55 5.08 -20.15 10.39
CA ARG A 55 4.43 -20.35 9.09
C ARG A 55 3.59 -19.13 8.68
N GLU A 56 2.78 -18.60 9.58
CA GLU A 56 1.97 -17.40 9.30
C GLU A 56 2.84 -16.20 8.93
N ARG A 57 3.98 -16.00 9.63
CA ARG A 57 4.94 -14.95 9.27
C ARG A 57 5.57 -15.18 7.90
N GLN A 58 5.90 -16.43 7.58
CA GLN A 58 6.44 -16.76 6.27
C GLN A 58 5.42 -16.56 5.16
N GLU A 59 4.18 -16.98 5.34
CA GLU A 59 3.08 -16.77 4.41
C GLU A 59 2.79 -15.28 4.22
N ALA A 60 2.80 -14.48 5.29
CA ALA A 60 2.63 -13.03 5.21
C ALA A 60 3.74 -12.37 4.38
N LEU A 61 5.00 -12.78 4.58
CA LEU A 61 6.13 -12.27 3.78
C LEU A 61 6.02 -12.63 2.30
N LEU A 62 5.56 -13.86 1.99
CA LEU A 62 5.33 -14.26 0.60
C LEU A 62 4.18 -13.46 -0.02
N ALA A 63 3.07 -13.30 0.70
CA ALA A 63 1.94 -12.50 0.22
C ALA A 63 2.31 -11.02 0.00
N GLU A 64 3.14 -10.44 0.88
CA GLU A 64 3.65 -9.08 0.70
C GLU A 64 4.56 -8.97 -0.52
N ALA A 65 5.45 -9.94 -0.73
CA ALA A 65 6.31 -9.99 -1.92
C ALA A 65 5.48 -10.10 -3.21
N GLU A 66 4.51 -11.02 -3.28
CA GLU A 66 3.61 -11.18 -4.43
C GLU A 66 2.78 -9.91 -4.68
N ALA A 67 2.26 -9.28 -3.64
CA ALA A 67 1.54 -8.01 -3.76
C ALA A 67 2.44 -6.89 -4.29
N GLY A 68 3.71 -6.84 -3.84
CA GLY A 68 4.71 -5.90 -4.32
C GLY A 68 5.04 -6.10 -5.80
N GLU A 69 5.24 -7.35 -6.22
CA GLU A 69 5.48 -7.69 -7.63
C GLU A 69 4.29 -7.31 -8.52
N TRP A 70 3.07 -7.61 -8.08
CA TRP A 70 1.85 -7.24 -8.80
C TRP A 70 1.68 -5.73 -8.91
N ALA A 71 1.93 -4.99 -7.82
CA ALA A 71 1.88 -3.54 -7.81
C ALA A 71 2.90 -2.92 -8.78
N ALA A 72 4.14 -3.43 -8.78
CA ALA A 72 5.19 -2.99 -9.69
C ALA A 72 4.81 -3.27 -11.16
N GLN A 73 4.27 -4.46 -11.44
CA GLN A 73 3.84 -4.82 -12.79
C GLN A 73 2.70 -3.91 -13.28
N LEU A 74 1.71 -3.64 -12.42
CA LEU A 74 0.61 -2.74 -12.76
C LEU A 74 1.10 -1.31 -12.99
N GLN A 75 2.09 -0.85 -12.23
CA GLN A 75 2.68 0.46 -12.43
C GLN A 75 3.38 0.55 -13.79
N CYS A 76 4.21 -0.44 -14.16
CA CYS A 76 4.84 -0.47 -15.47
C CYS A 76 3.81 -0.45 -16.61
N GLN A 77 2.72 -1.22 -16.49
CA GLN A 77 1.65 -1.22 -17.50
C GLN A 77 1.00 0.15 -17.65
N ARG A 78 0.73 0.85 -16.55
CA ARG A 78 0.18 2.21 -16.59
C ARG A 78 1.13 3.20 -17.24
N GLU A 79 2.41 3.12 -16.93
CA GLU A 79 3.44 3.97 -17.54
C GLU A 79 3.51 3.73 -19.06
N ASP A 80 3.46 2.47 -19.50
CA ASP A 80 3.41 2.11 -20.91
C ASP A 80 2.13 2.63 -21.60
N GLU A 81 0.97 2.50 -20.96
CA GLU A 81 -0.31 3.03 -21.45
C GLU A 81 -0.28 4.56 -21.58
N ASP A 82 0.26 5.26 -20.58
CA ASP A 82 0.39 6.73 -20.60
C ASP A 82 1.32 7.19 -21.73
N VAL A 83 2.44 6.50 -21.94
CA VAL A 83 3.36 6.77 -23.05
C VAL A 83 2.66 6.55 -24.39
N GLN A 84 1.92 5.45 -24.55
CA GLN A 84 1.17 5.17 -25.77
C GLN A 84 0.09 6.23 -26.01
N ALA A 85 -0.66 6.62 -24.97
CA ALA A 85 -1.69 7.65 -25.05
C ALA A 85 -1.10 9.01 -25.47
N LEU A 86 0.06 9.39 -24.90
CA LEU A 86 0.76 10.63 -25.27
C LEU A 86 1.26 10.58 -26.73
N GLN A 87 1.80 9.45 -27.17
CA GLN A 87 2.20 9.26 -28.57
C GLN A 87 1.00 9.36 -29.51
N GLU A 88 -0.14 8.80 -29.15
CA GLU A 88 -1.36 8.96 -29.94
C GLU A 88 -1.87 10.40 -29.96
N GLU A 89 -1.85 11.09 -28.82
CA GLU A 89 -2.31 12.47 -28.72
C GLU A 89 -1.43 13.41 -29.54
N SER A 90 -0.11 13.23 -29.48
CA SER A 90 0.85 13.98 -30.31
C SER A 90 0.69 13.70 -31.80
N LYS A 91 0.38 12.46 -32.20
CA LYS A 91 0.06 12.12 -33.59
C LYS A 91 -1.23 12.81 -34.06
N LYS A 92 -2.27 12.82 -33.22
CA LYS A 92 -3.60 13.40 -33.54
C LYS A 92 -3.59 14.94 -33.50
N HIS A 93 -2.84 15.54 -32.58
CA HIS A 93 -2.84 16.98 -32.31
C HIS A 93 -1.43 17.59 -32.39
N LYS A 94 -0.73 17.36 -33.50
CA LYS A 94 0.65 17.81 -33.73
C LYS A 94 0.90 19.28 -33.39
N SER A 95 -0.08 20.15 -33.63
CA SER A 95 0.04 21.59 -33.35
C SER A 95 0.13 21.93 -31.87
N LYS A 96 -0.45 21.12 -30.96
CA LYS A 96 -0.34 21.33 -29.50
C LYS A 96 1.08 21.06 -28.98
N PHE A 97 1.79 20.15 -29.65
CA PHE A 97 3.14 19.74 -29.28
C PHE A 97 4.22 20.40 -30.14
N ALA A 98 3.81 21.23 -31.11
CA ALA A 98 4.76 22.01 -31.88
C ALA A 98 5.44 23.02 -30.96
N PRO A 99 6.77 23.19 -31.05
CA PRO A 99 7.45 24.27 -30.36
C PRO A 99 6.78 25.60 -30.69
N ILE A 100 6.47 26.40 -29.67
CA ILE A 100 5.99 27.76 -29.89
C ILE A 100 7.16 28.52 -30.53
N PRO A 101 6.98 29.08 -31.74
CA PRO A 101 8.04 29.84 -32.36
C PRO A 101 8.40 31.03 -31.47
N ASP A 102 9.69 31.33 -31.37
CA ASP A 102 10.21 32.48 -30.63
C ASP A 102 9.92 33.76 -31.42
N THR A 103 8.65 34.11 -31.49
CA THR A 103 8.16 35.34 -32.10
C THR A 103 8.17 36.43 -31.04
N LEU A 104 8.75 37.57 -31.37
CA LEU A 104 8.71 38.75 -30.51
C LEU A 104 7.27 39.03 -30.10
N VAL A 105 7.01 38.96 -28.79
CA VAL A 105 5.73 39.40 -28.22
C VAL A 105 5.59 40.88 -28.58
N PRO A 106 4.48 41.31 -29.19
CA PRO A 106 4.25 42.71 -29.47
C PRO A 106 4.41 43.52 -28.17
N MET A 107 5.45 44.35 -28.10
CA MET A 107 5.66 45.25 -26.96
C MET A 107 4.71 46.45 -27.00
N GLU A 108 4.08 46.67 -28.15
CA GLU A 108 3.06 47.70 -28.34
C GLU A 108 1.69 47.17 -27.88
N PRO A 109 0.87 48.03 -27.22
CA PRO A 109 -0.47 47.64 -26.79
C PRO A 109 -1.32 47.25 -28.00
N VAL A 110 -1.97 46.09 -27.93
CA VAL A 110 -2.94 45.67 -28.94
C VAL A 110 -4.19 46.55 -28.82
N ILE A 111 -4.31 47.53 -29.71
CA ILE A 111 -5.46 48.43 -29.76
C ILE A 111 -6.63 47.68 -30.41
N MET A 112 -7.46 47.04 -29.58
CA MET A 112 -8.72 46.46 -30.02
C MET A 112 -9.78 47.55 -30.12
N ALA A 113 -10.26 47.84 -31.32
CA ALA A 113 -11.37 48.77 -31.50
C ALA A 113 -12.64 48.20 -30.82
N ALA A 114 -13.36 49.04 -30.08
CA ALA A 114 -14.64 48.65 -29.49
C ALA A 114 -15.62 48.22 -30.58
N GLN A 115 -16.48 47.22 -30.31
CA GLN A 115 -17.44 46.70 -31.29
C GLN A 115 -18.35 47.80 -31.87
N ALA A 116 -18.68 48.83 -31.08
CA ALA A 116 -19.45 49.97 -31.56
C ALA A 116 -18.73 50.75 -32.67
N VAL A 117 -17.40 50.92 -32.55
CA VAL A 117 -16.57 51.58 -33.57
C VAL A 117 -16.46 50.72 -34.82
N LEU A 118 -16.27 49.40 -34.66
CA LEU A 118 -16.26 48.45 -35.78
C LEU A 118 -17.60 48.42 -36.53
N ARG A 119 -18.74 48.53 -35.82
CA ARG A 119 -20.06 48.63 -36.44
C ARG A 119 -20.25 49.95 -37.21
N LYS A 120 -19.78 51.08 -36.67
CA LYS A 120 -19.79 52.37 -37.38
C LYS A 120 -18.92 52.35 -38.64
N LEU A 121 -17.72 51.77 -38.55
CA LEU A 121 -16.82 51.52 -39.69
C LEU A 121 -17.52 50.71 -40.78
N LYS A 122 -18.12 49.56 -40.41
CA LYS A 122 -18.86 48.70 -41.35
C LYS A 122 -20.03 49.43 -42.02
N ASN A 123 -20.70 50.30 -41.28
CA ASN A 123 -21.85 51.06 -41.76
C ASN A 123 -21.46 52.37 -42.46
N HIS A 124 -20.17 52.61 -42.69
CA HIS A 124 -19.63 53.83 -43.32
C HIS A 124 -20.09 55.13 -42.61
N GLN A 125 -20.39 55.04 -41.32
CA GLN A 125 -20.82 56.18 -40.51
C GLN A 125 -19.61 56.83 -39.87
N PHE A 126 -18.92 57.64 -40.68
CA PHE A 126 -17.82 58.48 -40.23
C PHE A 126 -18.34 59.89 -39.94
N VAL A 127 -17.74 60.55 -38.94
CA VAL A 127 -17.88 61.99 -38.76
C VAL A 127 -16.59 62.59 -39.31
N GLU A 128 -16.70 63.39 -40.37
CA GLU A 128 -15.58 64.21 -40.84
C GLU A 128 -15.24 65.25 -39.77
N MET A 129 -13.95 65.47 -39.53
CA MET A 129 -13.46 66.56 -38.67
C MET A 129 -13.43 67.88 -39.43
#